data_AF-C5KMU5-F1
#
_entry.id   AF-C5KMU5-F1
#
_cell.length_a   1.000
_cell.length_b   1.000
_cell.length_c   1.000
_cell.angle_alpha   90.00
_cell.angle_beta   90.00
_cell.angle_gamma   90.00
#
_symmetry.space_group_name_H-M   'P 1'
#
loop_
_entity.id
_entity.type
_entity.pdbx_description
1 polymer ?
#
loop_
_entity_poly.entity_id
_entity_poly.type
_entity_poly.pdbx_seq_one_letter_code
_entity_poly.pdbx_strand_id
1 'polypeptide(L)'
;MSSVARESLPALSANLTVLQSRIRGMLLGAVVGDCFGTRFCDVGMDALPMAEVAEMISYRAMAPSLAKLSGNQWLFRLSCNGYMMLKATENVLDGGDSAVLRQSFVDLINDPSMNHLKWGAGIGSVLLGDAPKSNTLRGNTVMMRSLPAALFPEGEYERIFEQMAEAVPVQEVAKARAKCLVDVARNSLETGVCDLSLIKDSRTISALQLATPASYDEVSMDIQRRLAARVGHDSMASTTLPVVAFAIKQGLVGGEVHSNDEDTELGGASLDPSMFSANILNMSNRIDFAEQFYDETDNASPTFGQNEMHMILSWAISCGGDTRANACLAGALAGATYGVEQIPHEWRVTCEGTKVALSVADRVFEEVYLANPVLAESIARSISIPTRPAAPQ
;
A
#
# COMPACT_ATOMS: atom_id res chain seq x y z
N MET A 1 28.31 -14.76 33.27
CA MET A 1 27.31 -14.78 32.18
C MET A 1 26.17 -13.88 32.63
N SER A 2 26.14 -12.66 32.10
CA SER A 2 25.51 -11.48 32.69
C SER A 2 24.00 -11.40 32.44
N SER A 3 23.31 -10.72 33.35
CA SER A 3 21.87 -10.41 33.30
C SER A 3 21.41 -9.71 32.01
N VAL A 4 22.33 -9.10 31.27
CA VAL A 4 22.09 -8.39 30.00
C VAL A 4 21.59 -9.33 28.88
N ALA A 5 21.96 -10.62 28.90
CA ALA A 5 21.54 -11.57 27.86
C ALA A 5 20.08 -12.06 28.00
N ARG A 6 19.44 -11.84 29.17
CA ARG A 6 18.05 -12.30 29.40
C ARG A 6 17.00 -11.25 29.05
N GLU A 7 17.34 -9.96 29.05
CA GLU A 7 16.42 -8.87 28.70
C GLU A 7 16.31 -8.66 27.18
N SER A 8 17.30 -9.09 26.37
CA SER A 8 17.31 -8.90 24.92
C SER A 8 16.43 -9.89 24.13
N LEU A 9 16.19 -11.09 24.67
CA LEU A 9 15.42 -12.16 24.01
C LEU A 9 13.92 -11.81 23.82
N PRO A 10 13.20 -11.27 24.82
CA PRO A 10 11.81 -10.88 24.65
C PRO A 10 11.61 -9.73 23.63
N ALA A 11 12.51 -8.74 23.64
CA ALA A 11 12.44 -7.61 22.71
C ALA A 11 12.70 -8.03 21.26
N LEU A 12 13.69 -8.92 21.04
CA LEU A 12 13.96 -9.51 19.74
C LEU A 12 12.73 -10.28 19.20
N SER A 13 12.09 -11.08 20.06
CA SER A 13 10.87 -11.81 19.71
C SER A 13 9.69 -10.89 19.37
N ALA A 14 9.54 -9.77 20.07
CA ALA A 14 8.49 -8.80 19.81
C ALA A 14 8.70 -8.10 18.46
N ASN A 15 9.93 -7.67 18.16
CA ASN A 15 10.24 -6.97 16.91
C ASN A 15 10.09 -7.88 15.68
N LEU A 16 10.46 -9.17 15.80
CA LEU A 16 10.20 -10.15 14.74
C LEU A 16 8.69 -10.39 14.51
N THR A 17 7.88 -10.32 15.56
CA THR A 17 6.41 -10.41 15.43
C THR A 17 5.85 -9.20 14.70
N VAL A 18 6.36 -7.99 14.99
CA VAL A 18 6.00 -6.76 14.26
C VAL A 18 6.40 -6.87 12.79
N LEU A 19 7.60 -7.34 12.49
CA LEU A 19 8.05 -7.57 11.11
C LEU A 19 7.13 -8.53 10.36
N GLN A 20 6.84 -9.68 10.96
CA GLN A 20 5.93 -10.68 10.38
C GLN A 20 4.56 -10.06 10.09
N SER A 21 4.03 -9.29 11.04
CA SER A 21 2.77 -8.57 10.85
C SER A 21 2.85 -7.60 9.66
N ARG A 22 3.91 -6.81 9.53
CA ARG A 22 4.09 -5.85 8.43
C ARG A 22 4.27 -6.52 7.07
N ILE A 23 5.01 -7.63 6.98
CA ILE A 23 5.13 -8.45 5.77
C ILE A 23 3.76 -8.99 5.35
N ARG A 24 3.01 -9.58 6.30
CA ARG A 24 1.63 -10.04 6.07
C ARG A 24 0.72 -8.91 5.64
N GLY A 25 0.80 -7.78 6.34
CA GLY A 25 0.05 -6.58 6.05
C GLY A 25 0.30 -6.10 4.63
N MET A 26 1.55 -6.04 4.19
CA MET A 26 1.91 -5.58 2.86
C MET A 26 1.28 -6.41 1.75
N LEU A 27 1.47 -7.74 1.77
CA LEU A 27 0.91 -8.59 0.71
C LEU A 27 -0.62 -8.71 0.79
N LEU A 28 -1.17 -8.84 2.01
CA LEU A 28 -2.62 -8.92 2.19
C LEU A 28 -3.31 -7.60 1.86
N GLY A 29 -2.71 -6.48 2.24
CA GLY A 29 -3.21 -5.14 1.98
C GLY A 29 -3.25 -4.83 0.50
N ALA A 30 -2.23 -5.28 -0.25
CA ALA A 30 -2.23 -5.21 -1.71
C ALA A 30 -3.39 -5.97 -2.34
N VAL A 31 -3.59 -7.22 -1.92
CA VAL A 31 -4.66 -8.09 -2.41
C VAL A 31 -6.05 -7.55 -2.09
N VAL A 32 -6.25 -7.08 -0.87
CA VAL A 32 -7.53 -6.46 -0.44
C VAL A 32 -7.78 -5.16 -1.20
N GLY A 33 -6.75 -4.31 -1.33
CA GLY A 33 -6.82 -3.08 -2.09
C GLY A 33 -7.20 -3.32 -3.55
N ASP A 34 -6.56 -4.27 -4.21
CA ASP A 34 -6.86 -4.64 -5.60
C ASP A 34 -8.29 -5.19 -5.77
N CYS A 35 -8.74 -6.05 -4.85
CA CYS A 35 -10.10 -6.58 -4.83
C CYS A 35 -11.17 -5.48 -4.73
N PHE A 36 -10.98 -4.50 -3.85
CA PHE A 36 -11.91 -3.38 -3.74
C PHE A 36 -11.80 -2.43 -4.92
N GLY A 37 -10.59 -2.02 -5.29
CA GLY A 37 -10.36 -1.13 -6.44
C GLY A 37 -10.95 -1.67 -7.74
N THR A 38 -10.97 -3.00 -7.93
CA THR A 38 -11.58 -3.64 -9.10
C THR A 38 -13.05 -3.28 -9.29
N ARG A 39 -13.82 -3.12 -8.22
CA ARG A 39 -15.24 -2.75 -8.32
C ARG A 39 -15.48 -1.36 -8.88
N PHE A 40 -14.51 -0.45 -8.70
CA PHE A 40 -14.66 0.95 -9.07
C PHE A 40 -13.97 1.29 -10.40
N CYS A 41 -13.05 0.44 -10.87
CA CYS A 41 -12.25 0.71 -12.07
C CYS A 41 -13.08 0.67 -13.37
N ASP A 42 -14.17 -0.11 -13.40
CA ASP A 42 -15.02 -0.27 -14.59
C ASP A 42 -16.15 0.75 -14.68
N VAL A 43 -16.38 1.51 -13.60
CA VAL A 43 -17.48 2.49 -13.56
C VAL A 43 -17.13 3.74 -14.39
N GLY A 44 -15.87 3.89 -14.83
CA GLY A 44 -15.42 5.01 -15.67
C GLY A 44 -15.62 6.38 -15.02
N MET A 45 -15.84 6.39 -13.71
CA MET A 45 -16.20 7.59 -12.97
C MET A 45 -14.98 8.47 -12.75
N ASP A 46 -15.21 9.77 -12.86
CA ASP A 46 -14.39 10.78 -12.18
C ASP A 46 -14.34 10.50 -10.66
N ALA A 47 -13.54 11.26 -9.91
CA ALA A 47 -13.42 11.12 -8.46
C ALA A 47 -14.78 10.83 -7.78
N LEU A 48 -14.85 9.73 -7.04
CA LEU A 48 -16.03 9.31 -6.29
C LEU A 48 -16.03 10.02 -4.94
N PRO A 49 -17.19 10.33 -4.35
CA PRO A 49 -17.23 10.78 -2.97
C PRO A 49 -16.60 9.73 -2.06
N MET A 50 -15.53 10.10 -1.35
CA MET A 50 -14.83 9.19 -0.42
C MET A 50 -15.80 8.54 0.57
N ALA A 51 -16.84 9.27 0.96
CA ALA A 51 -17.83 8.73 1.86
C ALA A 51 -18.63 7.56 1.27
N GLU A 52 -19.03 7.64 0.00
CA GLU A 52 -19.73 6.53 -0.66
C GLU A 52 -18.81 5.31 -0.80
N VAL A 53 -17.54 5.53 -1.15
CA VAL A 53 -16.55 4.45 -1.25
C VAL A 53 -16.37 3.76 0.11
N ALA A 54 -16.19 4.55 1.17
CA ALA A 54 -16.03 4.07 2.53
C ALA A 54 -17.25 3.25 2.99
N GLU A 55 -18.47 3.67 2.64
CA GLU A 55 -19.67 2.89 2.95
C GLU A 55 -19.67 1.56 2.20
N MET A 56 -19.32 1.55 0.91
CA MET A 56 -19.33 0.36 0.07
C MET A 56 -18.30 -0.70 0.45
N ILE A 57 -17.17 -0.31 1.05
CA ILE A 57 -16.14 -1.24 1.54
C ILE A 57 -16.27 -1.52 3.05
N SER A 58 -17.31 -0.99 3.70
CA SER A 58 -17.59 -1.25 5.12
C SER A 58 -18.18 -2.64 5.37
N TYR A 59 -18.04 -3.13 6.60
CA TYR A 59 -18.69 -4.36 7.03
C TYR A 59 -20.20 -4.33 6.79
N ARG A 60 -20.85 -3.21 7.12
CA ARG A 60 -22.32 -3.06 6.99
C ARG A 60 -22.80 -3.33 5.57
N ALA A 61 -22.05 -2.88 4.56
CA ALA A 61 -22.36 -3.15 3.17
C ALA A 61 -22.14 -4.62 2.78
N MET A 62 -21.16 -5.29 3.39
CA MET A 62 -20.82 -6.69 3.11
C MET A 62 -21.68 -7.71 3.86
N ALA A 63 -22.17 -7.39 5.06
CA ALA A 63 -22.84 -8.32 5.97
C ALA A 63 -23.97 -9.13 5.32
N PRO A 64 -24.88 -8.55 4.50
CA PRO A 64 -25.94 -9.32 3.85
C PRO A 64 -25.44 -10.35 2.84
N SER A 65 -24.27 -10.10 2.24
CA SER A 65 -23.65 -10.98 1.26
C SER A 65 -22.75 -12.02 1.92
N LEU A 66 -22.06 -11.66 3.00
CA LEU A 66 -21.28 -12.56 3.85
C LEU A 66 -22.12 -13.74 4.36
N ALA A 67 -23.35 -13.47 4.80
CA ALA A 67 -24.27 -14.52 5.29
C ALA A 67 -24.68 -15.55 4.21
N LYS A 68 -24.43 -15.24 2.93
CA LYS A 68 -24.78 -16.09 1.78
C LYS A 68 -23.58 -16.78 1.15
N LEU A 69 -22.36 -16.45 1.57
CA LEU A 69 -21.15 -17.10 1.07
C LEU A 69 -21.13 -18.55 1.55
N SER A 70 -20.83 -19.46 0.63
CA SER A 70 -20.62 -20.88 0.90
C SER A 70 -19.28 -21.33 0.33
N GLY A 71 -18.51 -22.13 1.08
CA GLY A 71 -17.24 -22.68 0.60
C GLY A 71 -16.28 -21.64 0.03
N ASN A 72 -15.47 -22.03 -0.97
CA ASN A 72 -14.43 -21.21 -1.64
C ASN A 72 -14.98 -20.05 -2.50
N GLN A 73 -16.03 -19.36 -2.04
CA GLN A 73 -16.62 -18.20 -2.69
C GLN A 73 -16.04 -16.90 -2.12
N TRP A 74 -15.83 -15.93 -3.01
CA TRP A 74 -15.34 -14.60 -2.68
C TRP A 74 -16.37 -13.57 -3.17
N LEU A 75 -16.52 -12.45 -2.44
CA LEU A 75 -17.35 -11.33 -2.88
C LEU A 75 -16.60 -10.40 -3.84
N PHE A 76 -15.28 -10.34 -3.70
CA PHE A 76 -14.41 -9.45 -4.46
C PHE A 76 -13.33 -10.29 -5.14
N ARG A 77 -13.18 -10.09 -6.44
CA ARG A 77 -12.22 -10.81 -7.28
C ARG A 77 -10.91 -10.06 -7.35
N LEU A 78 -9.83 -10.81 -7.36
CA LEU A 78 -8.49 -10.28 -7.50
C LEU A 78 -8.22 -9.95 -8.97
N SER A 79 -7.53 -8.86 -9.24
CA SER A 79 -7.15 -8.47 -10.61
C SER A 79 -5.71 -8.88 -10.92
N CYS A 80 -5.25 -8.56 -12.14
CA CYS A 80 -3.87 -8.84 -12.52
C CYS A 80 -2.86 -8.18 -11.57
N ASN A 81 -3.19 -7.06 -10.92
CA ASN A 81 -2.26 -6.35 -10.05
C ASN A 81 -1.88 -7.20 -8.83
N GLY A 82 -2.88 -7.74 -8.11
CA GLY A 82 -2.64 -8.61 -6.97
C GLY A 82 -1.95 -9.91 -7.38
N TYR A 83 -2.38 -10.54 -8.48
CA TYR A 83 -1.72 -11.75 -8.97
C TYR A 83 -0.26 -11.52 -9.36
N MET A 84 0.06 -10.41 -10.03
CA MET A 84 1.44 -10.09 -10.41
C MET A 84 2.33 -9.88 -9.18
N MET A 85 1.80 -9.28 -8.12
CA MET A 85 2.52 -9.08 -6.87
C MET A 85 2.82 -10.43 -6.18
N LEU A 86 1.81 -11.29 -6.08
CA LEU A 86 1.97 -12.63 -5.48
C LEU A 86 2.94 -13.49 -6.29
N LYS A 87 2.77 -13.56 -7.61
CA LYS A 87 3.64 -14.35 -8.50
C LYS A 87 5.08 -13.85 -8.54
N ALA A 88 5.30 -12.54 -8.49
CA ALA A 88 6.64 -11.98 -8.38
C ALA A 88 7.32 -12.40 -7.07
N THR A 89 6.58 -12.40 -5.97
CA THR A 89 7.10 -12.83 -4.67
C THR A 89 7.42 -14.32 -4.66
N GLU A 90 6.46 -15.16 -5.08
CA GLU A 90 6.65 -16.62 -5.21
C GLU A 90 7.84 -16.96 -6.11
N ASN A 91 7.97 -16.29 -7.26
CA ASN A 91 9.07 -16.54 -8.19
C ASN A 91 10.44 -16.33 -7.54
N VAL A 92 10.59 -15.31 -6.70
CA VAL A 92 11.87 -15.06 -6.01
C VAL A 92 12.13 -16.09 -4.92
N LEU A 93 11.11 -16.45 -4.14
CA LEU A 93 11.22 -17.51 -3.13
C LEU A 93 11.58 -18.86 -3.76
N ASP A 94 11.05 -19.13 -4.95
CA ASP A 94 11.31 -20.36 -5.70
C ASP A 94 12.65 -20.32 -6.47
N GLY A 95 13.43 -19.23 -6.34
CA GLY A 95 14.72 -19.06 -7.01
C GLY A 95 14.63 -18.85 -8.53
N GLY A 96 13.45 -18.50 -9.04
CA GLY A 96 13.22 -18.16 -10.44
C GLY A 96 13.89 -16.84 -10.82
N ASP A 97 14.10 -16.62 -12.12
CA ASP A 97 14.65 -15.38 -12.69
C ASP A 97 13.54 -14.54 -13.37
N SER A 98 13.92 -13.50 -14.13
CA SER A 98 12.98 -12.65 -14.87
C SER A 98 12.21 -13.42 -15.95
N ALA A 99 12.81 -14.45 -16.54
CA ALA A 99 12.20 -15.25 -17.60
C ALA A 99 11.16 -16.23 -17.02
N VAL A 100 11.46 -16.86 -15.89
CA VAL A 100 10.49 -17.69 -15.14
C VAL A 100 9.30 -16.84 -14.70
N LEU A 101 9.56 -15.64 -14.16
CA LEU A 101 8.50 -14.72 -13.75
C LEU A 101 7.62 -14.32 -14.94
N ARG A 102 8.23 -13.95 -16.06
CA ARG A 102 7.51 -13.63 -17.30
C ARG A 102 6.62 -14.78 -17.74
N GLN A 103 7.16 -16.00 -17.74
CA GLN A 103 6.42 -17.18 -18.15
C GLN A 103 5.20 -17.42 -17.23
N SER A 104 5.36 -17.23 -15.92
CA SER A 104 4.23 -17.35 -14.98
C SER A 104 3.07 -16.38 -15.30
N PHE A 105 3.36 -15.17 -15.81
CA PHE A 105 2.33 -14.24 -16.26
C PHE A 105 1.67 -14.70 -17.55
N VAL A 106 2.44 -15.27 -18.48
CA VAL A 106 1.90 -15.89 -19.71
C VAL A 106 0.98 -17.05 -19.36
N ASP A 107 1.35 -17.88 -18.40
CA ASP A 107 0.54 -18.99 -17.94
C ASP A 107 -0.78 -18.51 -17.32
N LEU A 108 -0.76 -17.42 -16.53
CA LEU A 108 -1.97 -16.79 -16.01
C LEU A 108 -2.88 -16.24 -17.12
N ILE A 109 -2.33 -15.73 -18.23
CA ILE A 109 -3.12 -15.25 -19.38
C ILE A 109 -3.80 -16.42 -20.08
N ASN A 110 -3.11 -17.56 -20.17
CA ASN A 110 -3.60 -18.74 -20.89
C ASN A 110 -4.50 -19.64 -20.03
N ASP A 111 -4.57 -19.42 -18.71
CA ASP A 111 -5.45 -20.18 -17.82
C ASP A 111 -6.92 -19.76 -18.01
N PRO A 112 -7.80 -20.67 -18.49
CA PRO A 112 -9.21 -20.34 -18.72
C PRO A 112 -9.97 -19.94 -17.44
N SER A 113 -9.52 -20.39 -16.26
CA SER A 113 -10.11 -19.99 -14.97
C SER A 113 -9.81 -18.52 -14.63
N MET A 114 -8.80 -17.94 -15.28
CA MET A 114 -8.29 -16.59 -15.08
C MET A 114 -8.77 -15.61 -16.16
N ASN A 115 -9.69 -16.02 -17.04
CA ASN A 115 -10.28 -15.16 -18.09
C ASN A 115 -10.99 -13.91 -17.57
N HIS A 116 -11.30 -13.85 -16.27
CA HIS A 116 -11.86 -12.66 -15.63
C HIS A 116 -10.81 -11.57 -15.36
N LEU A 117 -9.51 -11.89 -15.46
CA LEU A 117 -8.43 -10.94 -15.26
C LEU A 117 -8.36 -9.90 -16.39
N LYS A 118 -8.58 -8.64 -16.01
CA LYS A 118 -8.42 -7.49 -16.91
C LYS A 118 -6.98 -7.01 -16.91
N TRP A 119 -6.18 -7.46 -17.87
CA TRP A 119 -4.81 -7.03 -18.08
C TRP A 119 -4.75 -5.58 -18.60
N GLY A 120 -4.09 -4.69 -17.85
CA GLY A 120 -4.01 -3.26 -18.16
C GLY A 120 -3.21 -2.93 -19.43
N ALA A 121 -3.56 -1.83 -20.11
CA ALA A 121 -2.76 -1.16 -21.16
C ALA A 121 -2.10 -2.05 -22.24
N GLY A 122 -2.65 -3.23 -22.57
CA GLY A 122 -2.05 -4.15 -23.54
C GLY A 122 -0.85 -4.96 -23.02
N ILE A 123 -0.66 -5.04 -21.70
CA ILE A 123 0.38 -5.87 -21.09
C ILE A 123 0.22 -7.35 -21.47
N GLY A 124 -1.02 -7.85 -21.57
CA GLY A 124 -1.30 -9.22 -21.97
C GLY A 124 -0.80 -9.51 -23.39
N SER A 125 -1.07 -8.59 -24.32
CA SER A 125 -0.52 -8.61 -25.68
C SER A 125 1.02 -8.64 -25.67
N VAL A 126 1.68 -7.78 -24.88
CA VAL A 126 3.15 -7.73 -24.80
C VAL A 126 3.74 -9.03 -24.23
N LEU A 127 3.06 -9.63 -23.26
CA LEU A 127 3.44 -10.93 -22.68
C LEU A 127 3.35 -12.04 -23.74
N LEU A 128 2.32 -12.00 -24.58
CA LEU A 128 2.12 -12.92 -25.71
C LEU A 128 2.99 -12.62 -26.95
N GLY A 129 3.84 -11.60 -26.90
CA GLY A 129 4.84 -11.31 -27.93
C GLY A 129 4.54 -10.11 -28.84
N ASP A 130 3.45 -9.39 -28.61
CA ASP A 130 3.17 -8.16 -29.37
C ASP A 130 4.19 -7.06 -29.05
N ALA A 131 4.47 -6.20 -30.04
CA ALA A 131 5.32 -5.04 -29.84
C ALA A 131 4.69 -4.09 -28.81
N PRO A 132 5.44 -3.64 -27.78
CA PRO A 132 4.89 -2.80 -26.74
C PRO A 132 4.54 -1.40 -27.27
N LYS A 133 3.36 -0.91 -26.90
CA LYS A 133 2.96 0.48 -27.16
C LYS A 133 3.58 1.39 -26.09
N SER A 134 3.76 2.68 -26.43
CA SER A 134 4.38 3.67 -25.53
C SER A 134 3.74 3.73 -24.14
N ASN A 135 2.42 3.60 -24.08
CA ASN A 135 1.66 3.68 -22.83
C ASN A 135 1.80 2.39 -22.01
N THR A 136 1.85 1.22 -22.66
CA THR A 136 2.12 -0.06 -21.99
C THR A 136 3.43 -0.03 -21.19
N LEU A 137 4.47 0.59 -21.77
CA LEU A 137 5.79 0.69 -21.13
C LEU A 137 5.85 1.69 -19.97
N ARG A 138 4.89 2.64 -19.89
CA ARG A 138 4.81 3.67 -18.85
C ARG A 138 3.81 3.32 -17.73
N GLY A 139 3.15 2.18 -17.87
CA GLY A 139 2.10 1.73 -16.97
C GLY A 139 2.60 1.46 -15.54
N ASN A 140 1.67 1.49 -14.60
CA ASN A 140 1.87 1.14 -13.19
C ASN A 140 2.19 -0.36 -12.95
N THR A 141 2.16 -1.19 -13.99
CA THR A 141 2.36 -2.64 -13.88
C THR A 141 3.74 -3.01 -13.35
N VAL A 142 4.77 -2.19 -13.62
CA VAL A 142 6.10 -2.38 -13.02
C VAL A 142 6.06 -2.19 -11.51
N MET A 143 5.29 -1.22 -11.01
CA MET A 143 5.13 -0.99 -9.57
C MET A 143 4.48 -2.20 -8.90
N MET A 144 3.42 -2.76 -9.48
CA MET A 144 2.72 -3.91 -8.87
C MET A 144 3.62 -5.13 -8.69
N ARG A 145 4.43 -5.44 -9.72
CA ARG A 145 5.27 -6.64 -9.71
C ARG A 145 6.60 -6.46 -8.98
N SER A 146 7.14 -5.25 -8.90
CA SER A 146 8.45 -5.02 -8.28
C SER A 146 8.36 -4.48 -6.86
N LEU A 147 7.19 -3.99 -6.40
CA LEU A 147 6.99 -3.58 -5.01
C LEU A 147 7.42 -4.66 -3.99
N PRO A 148 7.14 -5.96 -4.19
CA PRO A 148 7.59 -7.02 -3.29
C PRO A 148 9.10 -7.13 -3.11
N ALA A 149 9.92 -6.51 -3.97
CA ALA A 149 11.36 -6.44 -3.73
C ALA A 149 11.68 -5.83 -2.35
N ALA A 150 10.82 -4.95 -1.83
CA ALA A 150 10.98 -4.36 -0.49
C ALA A 150 10.95 -5.39 0.65
N LEU A 151 10.43 -6.59 0.42
CA LEU A 151 10.35 -7.69 1.39
C LEU A 151 11.68 -8.44 1.57
N PHE A 152 12.72 -8.05 0.81
CA PHE A 152 14.01 -8.72 0.80
C PHE A 152 15.10 -7.80 1.38
N PRO A 153 16.14 -8.38 1.99
CA PRO A 153 17.14 -7.62 2.73
C PRO A 153 18.01 -6.72 1.85
N GLU A 154 18.65 -5.77 2.53
CA GLU A 154 19.67 -4.92 1.93
C GLU A 154 20.79 -5.75 1.30
N GLY A 155 21.22 -5.37 0.09
CA GLY A 155 22.19 -6.11 -0.71
C GLY A 155 21.57 -7.13 -1.67
N GLU A 156 20.32 -7.54 -1.46
CA GLU A 156 19.58 -8.40 -2.39
C GLU A 156 18.43 -7.69 -3.09
N TYR A 157 17.77 -6.74 -2.42
CA TYR A 157 16.56 -6.14 -2.94
C TYR A 157 16.76 -5.37 -4.25
N GLU A 158 17.92 -4.75 -4.51
CA GLU A 158 18.19 -4.13 -5.81
C GLU A 158 18.22 -5.15 -6.94
N ARG A 159 18.93 -6.27 -6.74
CA ARG A 159 19.00 -7.34 -7.73
C ARG A 159 17.62 -7.94 -7.98
N ILE A 160 16.87 -8.17 -6.90
CA ILE A 160 15.50 -8.70 -6.96
C ILE A 160 14.56 -7.71 -7.65
N PHE A 161 14.68 -6.42 -7.35
CA PHE A 161 13.93 -5.36 -8.02
C PHE A 161 14.19 -5.38 -9.53
N GLU A 162 15.46 -5.43 -9.94
CA GLU A 162 15.84 -5.49 -11.35
C GLU A 162 15.23 -6.71 -12.04
N GLN A 163 15.35 -7.87 -11.41
CA GLN A 163 14.75 -9.11 -11.89
C GLN A 163 13.22 -9.00 -12.08
N MET A 164 12.52 -8.49 -11.07
CA MET A 164 11.06 -8.30 -11.14
C MET A 164 10.67 -7.25 -12.20
N ALA A 165 11.44 -6.16 -12.31
CA ALA A 165 11.19 -5.10 -13.26
C ALA A 165 11.39 -5.57 -14.71
N GLU A 166 12.40 -6.39 -14.98
CA GLU A 166 12.77 -6.87 -16.31
C GLU A 166 11.86 -7.97 -16.88
N ALA A 167 11.03 -8.61 -16.05
CA ALA A 167 10.08 -9.65 -16.51
C ALA A 167 9.14 -9.16 -17.63
N VAL A 168 8.86 -7.85 -17.68
CA VAL A 168 8.08 -7.22 -18.75
C VAL A 168 8.75 -5.92 -19.20
N PRO A 169 8.86 -5.65 -20.51
CA PRO A 169 9.36 -4.37 -21.01
C PRO A 169 8.73 -3.17 -20.30
N VAL A 170 9.59 -2.22 -19.90
CA VAL A 170 9.22 -1.03 -19.14
C VAL A 170 10.11 0.14 -19.55
N GLN A 171 9.59 1.37 -19.48
CA GLN A 171 10.40 2.57 -19.63
C GLN A 171 11.13 2.93 -18.34
N GLU A 172 12.35 3.45 -18.48
CA GLU A 172 13.19 3.87 -17.34
C GLU A 172 12.49 4.80 -16.36
N VAL A 173 11.64 5.72 -16.83
CA VAL A 173 10.88 6.62 -15.95
C VAL A 173 9.89 5.85 -15.06
N ALA A 174 9.22 4.83 -15.59
CA ALA A 174 8.29 4.01 -14.79
C ALA A 174 9.05 3.09 -13.84
N LYS A 175 10.18 2.54 -14.29
CA LYS A 175 11.10 1.73 -13.46
C LYS A 175 11.67 2.53 -12.29
N ALA A 176 12.18 3.74 -12.53
CA ALA A 176 12.70 4.62 -11.49
C ALA A 176 11.63 4.96 -10.42
N ARG A 177 10.38 5.18 -10.83
CA ARG A 177 9.26 5.40 -9.90
C ARG A 177 8.89 4.15 -9.11
N ALA A 178 8.92 2.98 -9.74
CA ALA A 178 8.73 1.72 -9.02
C ALA A 178 9.83 1.48 -7.99
N LYS A 179 11.09 1.79 -8.32
CA LYS A 179 12.21 1.69 -7.37
C LYS A 179 12.00 2.60 -6.17
N CYS A 180 11.57 3.83 -6.43
CA CYS A 180 11.25 4.78 -5.37
C CYS A 180 10.15 4.27 -4.44
N LEU A 181 9.12 3.62 -4.99
CA LEU A 181 8.06 3.01 -4.18
C LEU A 181 8.55 1.82 -3.35
N VAL A 182 9.47 1.02 -3.90
CA VAL A 182 10.15 -0.06 -3.17
C VAL A 182 10.93 0.51 -1.98
N ASP A 183 11.63 1.63 -2.16
CA ASP A 183 12.38 2.26 -1.08
C ASP A 183 11.46 2.76 0.04
N VAL A 184 10.31 3.35 -0.32
CA VAL A 184 9.27 3.76 0.64
C VAL A 184 8.67 2.55 1.38
N ALA A 185 8.36 1.47 0.67
CA ALA A 185 7.83 0.25 1.27
C ALA A 185 8.83 -0.39 2.23
N ARG A 186 10.11 -0.43 1.86
CA ARG A 186 11.17 -0.98 2.70
C ARG A 186 11.33 -0.17 3.99
N ASN A 187 11.38 1.16 3.87
CA ASN A 187 11.37 2.04 5.02
C ASN A 187 10.13 1.83 5.92
N SER A 188 8.96 1.59 5.34
CA SER A 188 7.72 1.29 6.08
C SER A 188 7.81 -0.03 6.85
N LEU A 189 8.33 -1.09 6.23
CA LEU A 189 8.51 -2.39 6.87
C LEU A 189 9.47 -2.29 8.07
N GLU A 190 10.58 -1.57 7.90
CA GLU A 190 11.61 -1.41 8.93
C GLU A 190 11.12 -0.50 10.06
N THR A 191 10.64 0.69 9.74
CA THR A 191 10.41 1.74 10.75
C THR A 191 8.96 1.85 11.22
N GLY A 192 8.01 1.35 10.43
CA GLY A 192 6.57 1.61 10.64
C GLY A 192 6.17 3.02 10.25
N VAL A 193 7.04 3.75 9.57
CA VAL A 193 6.80 5.08 9.03
C VAL A 193 6.89 4.98 7.51
N CYS A 194 5.90 5.51 6.80
CA CYS A 194 6.00 5.65 5.36
C CYS A 194 6.64 7.01 5.04
N ASP A 195 7.97 7.03 4.93
CA ASP A 195 8.73 8.25 4.61
C ASP A 195 8.60 8.63 3.13
N LEU A 196 7.69 9.58 2.86
CA LEU A 196 7.47 10.12 1.52
C LEU A 196 8.62 11.03 1.04
N SER A 197 9.55 11.45 1.92
CA SER A 197 10.72 12.24 1.50
C SER A 197 11.68 11.46 0.61
N LEU A 198 11.59 10.12 0.64
CA LEU A 198 12.28 9.21 -0.28
C LEU A 198 11.80 9.38 -1.73
N ILE A 199 10.65 10.04 -1.94
CA ILE A 199 10.16 10.40 -3.27
C ILE A 199 10.89 11.63 -3.80
N LYS A 200 11.86 11.37 -4.70
CA LYS A 200 12.68 12.41 -5.36
C LYS A 200 12.12 12.91 -6.70
N ASP A 201 11.05 12.31 -7.20
CA ASP A 201 10.42 12.70 -8.47
C ASP A 201 9.73 14.06 -8.32
N SER A 202 10.28 15.11 -8.93
CA SER A 202 9.80 16.49 -8.81
C SER A 202 8.34 16.65 -9.23
N ARG A 203 7.85 15.88 -10.21
CA ARG A 203 6.44 15.91 -10.62
C ARG A 203 5.53 15.35 -9.54
N THR A 204 5.95 14.27 -8.88
CA THR A 204 5.24 13.66 -7.76
C THR A 204 5.24 14.59 -6.56
N ILE A 205 6.39 15.21 -6.24
CA ILE A 205 6.49 16.22 -5.20
C ILE A 205 5.54 17.39 -5.49
N SER A 206 5.56 17.94 -6.71
CA SER A 206 4.65 19.03 -7.10
C SER A 206 3.19 18.61 -6.99
N ALA A 207 2.83 17.39 -7.42
CA ALA A 207 1.48 16.87 -7.27
C ALA A 207 1.06 16.76 -5.79
N LEU A 208 1.95 16.30 -4.91
CA LEU A 208 1.72 16.21 -3.47
C LEU A 208 1.59 17.58 -2.80
N GLN A 209 2.41 18.56 -3.20
CA GLN A 209 2.33 19.93 -2.73
C GLN A 209 0.99 20.58 -3.09
N LEU A 210 0.48 20.32 -4.29
CA LEU A 210 -0.81 20.81 -4.77
C LEU A 210 -2.01 20.09 -4.15
N ALA A 211 -1.83 18.83 -3.73
CA ALA A 211 -2.85 18.03 -3.10
C ALA A 211 -3.03 18.35 -1.61
N THR A 212 -2.01 18.92 -0.96
CA THR A 212 -2.03 19.24 0.47
C THR A 212 -3.01 20.39 0.72
N PRO A 213 -4.16 20.16 1.38
CA PRO A 213 -5.15 21.20 1.64
C PRO A 213 -4.59 22.25 2.61
N ALA A 214 -5.12 23.47 2.56
CA ALA A 214 -4.90 24.47 3.60
C ALA A 214 -5.81 24.24 4.84
N SER A 215 -6.89 23.46 4.70
CA SER A 215 -7.75 22.98 5.82
C SER A 215 -8.48 21.68 5.47
N TYR A 216 -8.92 20.91 6.47
CA TYR A 216 -9.65 19.63 6.27
C TYR A 216 -11.02 19.83 5.61
N ASP A 217 -11.68 20.96 5.88
CA ASP A 217 -12.94 21.37 5.24
C ASP A 217 -12.77 21.69 3.74
N GLU A 218 -11.52 21.89 3.30
CA GLU A 218 -11.13 22.05 1.90
C GLU A 218 -10.67 20.75 1.22
N VAL A 219 -10.76 19.57 1.85
CA VAL A 219 -10.80 18.27 1.11
C VAL A 219 -12.15 18.15 0.38
N SER A 220 -12.52 19.22 -0.30
CA SER A 220 -13.59 19.35 -1.23
C SER A 220 -13.38 18.34 -2.34
N MET A 221 -14.49 17.82 -2.87
CA MET A 221 -14.55 17.15 -4.17
C MET A 221 -13.72 17.87 -5.24
N ASP A 222 -13.47 19.18 -5.11
CA ASP A 222 -12.59 19.94 -5.99
C ASP A 222 -11.10 19.54 -5.91
N ILE A 223 -10.53 19.22 -4.74
CA ILE A 223 -9.15 18.69 -4.67
C ILE A 223 -9.11 17.29 -5.27
N GLN A 224 -10.08 16.44 -4.92
CA GLN A 224 -10.17 15.09 -5.50
C GLN A 224 -10.34 15.15 -7.01
N ARG A 225 -11.17 16.06 -7.53
CA ARG A 225 -11.35 16.31 -8.97
C ARG A 225 -10.14 16.96 -9.61
N ARG A 226 -9.41 17.86 -8.94
CA ARG A 226 -8.16 18.44 -9.49
C ARG A 226 -7.05 17.42 -9.55
N LEU A 227 -6.94 16.57 -8.54
CA LEU A 227 -6.05 15.42 -8.55
C LEU A 227 -6.51 14.49 -9.68
N ALA A 228 -7.74 14.00 -9.67
CA ALA A 228 -8.30 13.13 -10.71
C ALA A 228 -8.31 13.75 -12.13
N ALA A 229 -8.37 15.06 -12.30
CA ALA A 229 -8.27 15.70 -13.62
C ALA A 229 -6.80 15.78 -14.09
N ARG A 230 -5.84 15.90 -13.17
CA ARG A 230 -4.40 15.88 -13.48
C ARG A 230 -3.81 14.47 -13.53
N VAL A 231 -4.46 13.52 -12.89
CA VAL A 231 -3.98 12.17 -12.56
C VAL A 231 -4.88 11.09 -13.17
N GLY A 232 -6.19 11.28 -13.12
CA GLY A 232 -7.23 10.25 -13.16
C GLY A 232 -7.77 9.85 -14.53
N HIS A 233 -7.01 10.02 -15.61
CA HIS A 233 -7.40 9.43 -16.91
C HIS A 233 -6.37 8.44 -17.48
N ASP A 234 -5.24 8.23 -16.81
CA ASP A 234 -4.18 7.41 -17.39
C ASP A 234 -3.65 6.37 -16.39
N SER A 235 -3.53 5.12 -16.85
CA SER A 235 -2.99 3.94 -16.14
C SER A 235 -1.49 4.02 -15.86
N MET A 236 -0.95 5.23 -15.74
CA MET A 236 0.48 5.52 -15.76
C MET A 236 1.08 5.55 -14.36
N ALA A 237 2.35 5.18 -14.27
CA ALA A 237 3.12 5.34 -13.04
C ALA A 237 3.13 6.79 -12.48
N SER A 238 2.97 7.82 -13.33
CA SER A 238 2.95 9.23 -12.92
C SER A 238 1.73 9.61 -12.09
N THR A 239 0.66 8.83 -12.19
CA THR A 239 -0.64 9.20 -11.63
C THR A 239 -0.89 8.41 -10.36
N THR A 240 -0.57 7.14 -10.36
CA THR A 240 -0.71 6.26 -9.19
C THR A 240 0.17 6.68 -8.00
N LEU A 241 1.42 7.12 -8.22
CA LEU A 241 2.34 7.43 -7.13
C LEU A 241 1.89 8.64 -6.26
N PRO A 242 1.48 9.80 -6.83
CA PRO A 242 0.91 10.89 -6.04
C PRO A 242 -0.34 10.52 -5.26
N VAL A 243 -1.21 9.68 -5.83
CA VAL A 243 -2.42 9.17 -5.17
C VAL A 243 -1.98 8.39 -3.95
N VAL A 244 -1.21 7.33 -4.14
CA VAL A 244 -0.75 6.47 -3.06
C VAL A 244 -0.04 7.26 -1.94
N ALA A 245 0.88 8.15 -2.30
CA ALA A 245 1.60 8.98 -1.33
C ALA A 245 0.67 9.91 -0.54
N PHE A 246 -0.32 10.52 -1.19
CA PHE A 246 -1.28 11.36 -0.48
C PHE A 246 -2.24 10.56 0.40
N ALA A 247 -2.72 9.41 -0.08
CA ALA A 247 -3.56 8.49 0.68
C ALA A 247 -2.93 8.18 2.03
N ILE A 248 -1.64 7.82 1.98
CA ILE A 248 -0.86 7.47 3.15
C ILE A 248 -0.65 8.68 4.05
N LYS A 249 -0.34 9.86 3.49
CA LYS A 249 -0.27 11.10 4.27
C LYS A 249 -1.55 11.38 5.05
N GLN A 250 -2.73 11.22 4.44
CA GLN A 250 -4.00 11.44 5.13
C GLN A 250 -4.25 10.44 6.27
N GLY A 251 -3.76 9.20 6.16
CA GLY A 251 -3.78 8.23 7.26
C GLY A 251 -2.76 8.52 8.36
N LEU A 252 -1.58 9.05 8.02
CA LEU A 252 -0.48 9.31 8.96
C LEU A 252 -0.63 10.60 9.78
N VAL A 253 -1.39 11.59 9.31
CA VAL A 253 -1.61 12.88 10.03
C VAL A 253 -2.53 12.71 11.26
N GLY A 254 -2.92 11.47 11.61
CA GLY A 254 -3.58 11.14 12.88
C GLY A 254 -2.69 11.25 14.13
N GLY A 255 -1.35 11.22 13.99
CA GLY A 255 -0.42 11.36 15.12
C GLY A 255 0.06 12.79 15.33
N GLU A 256 -0.06 13.32 16.55
CA GLU A 256 0.53 14.61 16.93
C GLU A 256 2.05 14.60 16.73
N VAL A 257 2.57 15.55 15.95
CA VAL A 257 3.99 15.88 15.93
C VAL A 257 4.15 17.16 16.76
N HIS A 258 4.59 17.03 18.00
CA HIS A 258 5.07 18.16 18.78
C HIS A 258 6.48 18.54 18.28
N SER A 259 6.58 19.67 17.60
CA SER A 259 7.85 20.29 17.25
C SER A 259 8.38 21.09 18.45
N ASN A 260 9.41 20.58 19.09
CA ASN A 260 10.44 21.42 19.71
C ASN A 260 11.75 21.02 19.05
N ASP A 261 12.25 21.85 18.14
CA ASP A 261 13.67 22.21 18.08
C ASP A 261 13.89 23.26 16.99
N GLU A 262 14.48 24.37 17.42
CA GLU A 262 14.94 25.49 16.61
C GLU A 262 16.34 25.20 16.02
N ASP A 263 16.58 25.80 14.85
CA ASP A 263 17.89 26.15 14.24
C ASP A 263 18.86 25.05 13.77
N THR A 264 19.08 24.98 12.44
CA THR A 264 20.32 25.53 11.82
C THR A 264 20.29 25.51 10.28
N GLU A 265 20.77 26.61 9.69
CA GLU A 265 20.94 26.88 8.26
C GLU A 265 22.01 26.00 7.57
N LEU A 266 21.72 25.49 6.36
CA LEU A 266 22.71 25.32 5.27
C LEU A 266 21.99 25.34 3.91
N GLY A 267 22.47 26.18 2.99
CA GLY A 267 21.85 26.46 1.70
C GLY A 267 21.99 25.34 0.65
N GLY A 268 20.89 25.09 -0.06
CA GLY A 268 20.81 24.20 -1.22
C GLY A 268 19.43 23.57 -1.35
N ALA A 269 18.45 24.31 -1.90
CA ALA A 269 17.08 23.86 -2.23
C ALA A 269 16.52 22.72 -1.33
N SER A 270 16.57 22.92 -0.02
CA SER A 270 15.85 22.08 0.93
C SER A 270 14.39 22.53 0.95
N LEU A 271 13.49 21.55 1.12
CA LEU A 271 12.12 21.82 1.51
C LEU A 271 12.19 22.47 2.90
N ASP A 272 11.88 23.75 2.97
CA ASP A 272 11.80 24.50 4.22
C ASP A 272 10.65 23.93 5.07
N PRO A 273 10.93 23.37 6.28
CA PRO A 273 9.89 22.89 7.18
C PRO A 273 8.89 23.99 7.58
N SER A 274 9.27 25.28 7.50
CA SER A 274 8.41 26.42 7.80
C SER A 274 7.39 26.74 6.69
N MET A 275 7.52 26.17 5.49
CA MET A 275 6.45 26.20 4.47
C MET A 275 5.26 25.31 4.83
N PHE A 276 5.42 24.43 5.81
CA PHE A 276 4.31 23.72 6.45
C PHE A 276 3.96 24.44 7.74
N SER A 277 2.98 25.33 7.68
CA SER A 277 2.50 26.03 8.86
C SER A 277 2.02 25.01 9.91
N ALA A 278 2.82 24.83 10.97
CA ALA A 278 2.47 24.06 12.16
C ALA A 278 1.20 24.59 12.86
N ASN A 279 0.76 25.81 12.53
CA ASN A 279 -0.45 26.44 13.07
C ASN A 279 -1.75 26.12 12.32
N ILE A 280 -1.70 25.41 11.18
CA ILE A 280 -2.93 24.93 10.51
C ILE A 280 -3.45 23.63 11.17
N LEU A 281 -2.61 22.96 11.96
CA LEU A 281 -2.92 21.70 12.64
C LEU A 281 -3.73 21.89 13.95
N ASN A 282 -4.08 23.12 14.32
CA ASN A 282 -4.65 23.42 15.64
C ASN A 282 -6.01 24.12 15.62
N MET A 283 -6.76 24.06 14.51
CA MET A 283 -8.14 24.56 14.49
C MET A 283 -9.10 23.47 14.02
N SER A 284 -9.76 22.88 15.00
CA SER A 284 -11.19 22.56 14.98
C SER A 284 -11.69 21.85 13.72
N ASN A 285 -11.59 20.52 13.69
CA ASN A 285 -12.64 19.59 13.20
C ASN A 285 -12.29 18.11 13.48
N ARG A 286 -11.52 17.85 14.55
CA ARG A 286 -11.07 16.49 14.90
C ARG A 286 -12.12 15.61 15.59
N ILE A 287 -13.35 16.10 15.87
CA ILE A 287 -14.25 15.38 16.81
C ILE A 287 -15.75 15.38 16.38
N ASP A 288 -16.29 16.40 15.72
CA ASP A 288 -17.75 16.51 15.59
C ASP A 288 -18.43 15.57 14.56
N PHE A 289 -17.74 15.07 13.54
CA PHE A 289 -18.35 14.15 12.56
C PHE A 289 -18.30 12.68 13.02
N ALA A 290 -17.35 12.33 13.89
CA ALA A 290 -17.24 11.01 14.50
C ALA A 290 -18.17 10.90 15.72
N GLU A 291 -18.23 11.92 16.58
CA GLU A 291 -19.06 11.88 17.80
C GLU A 291 -20.57 11.83 17.54
N GLN A 292 -21.09 12.30 16.40
CA GLN A 292 -22.53 12.18 16.10
C GLN A 292 -23.01 10.74 15.79
N PHE A 293 -22.11 9.76 15.72
CA PHE A 293 -22.47 8.35 15.48
C PHE A 293 -21.92 7.35 16.50
N TYR A 294 -21.22 7.82 17.54
CA TYR A 294 -20.82 6.99 18.67
C TYR A 294 -21.81 7.19 19.81
N ASP A 295 -22.92 6.44 19.79
CA ASP A 295 -23.55 6.10 21.06
C ASP A 295 -24.16 4.68 21.09
N GLU A 296 -23.76 3.99 22.16
CA GLU A 296 -24.32 2.81 22.83
C GLU A 296 -24.77 1.61 21.98
N THR A 297 -23.85 0.66 21.72
CA THR A 297 -24.11 -0.76 22.03
C THR A 297 -22.80 -1.57 22.01
N ASP A 298 -22.52 -2.23 23.13
CA ASP A 298 -21.37 -3.11 23.41
C ASP A 298 -21.27 -4.40 22.54
N ASN A 299 -21.86 -4.41 21.34
CA ASN A 299 -21.79 -5.54 20.40
C ASN A 299 -21.84 -5.12 18.91
N ALA A 300 -21.56 -3.85 18.58
CA ALA A 300 -21.66 -3.35 17.21
C ALA A 300 -20.34 -3.52 16.43
N SER A 301 -20.43 -4.27 15.33
CA SER A 301 -19.43 -4.36 14.26
C SER A 301 -18.98 -2.97 13.77
N PRO A 302 -17.71 -2.79 13.37
CA PRO A 302 -17.14 -1.47 13.12
C PRO A 302 -17.88 -0.71 12.00
N THR A 303 -18.42 0.46 12.35
CA THR A 303 -18.94 1.48 11.42
C THR A 303 -17.79 2.28 10.80
N PHE A 304 -18.13 3.05 9.76
CA PHE A 304 -17.29 3.93 8.97
C PHE A 304 -16.11 4.62 9.71
N GLY A 305 -14.89 4.51 9.19
CA GLY A 305 -13.73 5.28 9.68
C GLY A 305 -12.90 4.69 10.82
N GLN A 306 -13.03 3.39 11.13
CA GLN A 306 -12.43 2.83 12.36
C GLN A 306 -10.94 2.43 12.32
N ASN A 307 -10.25 2.51 11.16
CA ASN A 307 -8.79 2.42 11.14
C ASN A 307 -8.13 3.03 9.90
N GLU A 308 -6.81 3.21 9.96
CA GLU A 308 -5.99 3.86 8.94
C GLU A 308 -6.10 3.16 7.58
N MET A 309 -6.20 1.82 7.57
CA MET A 309 -6.35 1.05 6.33
C MET A 309 -7.65 1.40 5.60
N HIS A 310 -8.76 1.54 6.34
CA HIS A 310 -10.04 1.92 5.77
C HIS A 310 -10.00 3.30 5.13
N MET A 311 -9.42 4.28 5.82
CA MET A 311 -9.27 5.63 5.29
C MET A 311 -8.39 5.68 4.04
N ILE A 312 -7.23 5.02 4.09
CA ILE A 312 -6.27 4.99 2.99
C ILE A 312 -6.88 4.36 1.73
N LEU A 313 -7.54 3.20 1.86
CA LEU A 313 -8.18 2.56 0.72
C LEU A 313 -9.38 3.36 0.19
N SER A 314 -10.21 3.90 1.09
CA SER A 314 -11.36 4.70 0.67
C SER A 314 -10.92 5.91 -0.14
N TRP A 315 -9.86 6.59 0.32
CA TRP A 315 -9.31 7.73 -0.39
C TRP A 315 -8.65 7.33 -1.72
N ALA A 316 -7.84 6.26 -1.73
CA ALA A 316 -7.13 5.83 -2.95
C ALA A 316 -8.10 5.43 -4.08
N ILE A 317 -9.23 4.83 -3.71
CA ILE A 317 -10.31 4.48 -4.62
C ILE A 317 -11.11 5.73 -5.01
N SER A 318 -11.38 6.64 -4.06
CA SER A 318 -12.17 7.85 -4.32
C SER A 318 -11.53 8.79 -5.33
N CYS A 319 -10.21 8.72 -5.52
CA CYS A 319 -9.51 9.44 -6.58
C CYS A 319 -9.88 9.01 -8.01
N GLY A 320 -10.58 7.90 -8.21
CA GLY A 320 -10.95 7.41 -9.54
C GLY A 320 -9.75 6.97 -10.38
N GLY A 321 -9.93 6.91 -11.70
CA GLY A 321 -8.90 6.44 -12.64
C GLY A 321 -8.62 4.94 -12.51
N ASP A 322 -7.34 4.55 -12.45
CA ASP A 322 -6.95 3.15 -12.22
C ASP A 322 -7.01 2.80 -10.73
N THR A 323 -8.24 2.74 -10.21
CA THR A 323 -8.53 2.47 -8.80
C THR A 323 -8.00 1.11 -8.33
N ARG A 324 -7.85 0.13 -9.24
CA ARG A 324 -7.19 -1.15 -8.96
C ARG A 324 -5.75 -0.94 -8.53
N ALA A 325 -4.97 -0.25 -9.35
CA ALA A 325 -3.56 0.00 -9.08
C ALA A 325 -3.36 0.91 -7.87
N ASN A 326 -4.17 1.97 -7.77
CA ASN A 326 -4.09 2.92 -6.67
C ASN A 326 -4.36 2.23 -5.33
N ALA A 327 -5.45 1.48 -5.22
CA ALA A 327 -5.82 0.78 -3.99
C ALA A 327 -4.87 -0.38 -3.67
N CYS A 328 -4.37 -1.11 -4.67
CA CYS A 328 -3.38 -2.16 -4.48
C CYS A 328 -2.11 -1.62 -3.82
N LEU A 329 -1.49 -0.57 -4.38
CA LEU A 329 -0.26 -0.03 -3.82
C LEU A 329 -0.48 0.72 -2.49
N ALA A 330 -1.59 1.44 -2.35
CA ALA A 330 -1.94 2.12 -1.10
C ALA A 330 -2.17 1.11 0.03
N GLY A 331 -2.87 0.00 -0.27
CA GLY A 331 -3.06 -1.10 0.66
C GLY A 331 -1.76 -1.81 1.01
N ALA A 332 -0.87 -2.02 0.04
CA ALA A 332 0.44 -2.60 0.28
C ALA A 332 1.28 -1.77 1.25
N LEU A 333 1.35 -0.46 1.03
CA LEU A 333 2.11 0.43 1.91
C LEU A 333 1.46 0.59 3.28
N ALA A 334 0.14 0.78 3.34
CA ALA A 334 -0.58 0.82 4.62
C ALA A 334 -0.35 -0.46 5.42
N GLY A 335 -0.40 -1.62 4.78
CA GLY A 335 -0.10 -2.90 5.41
C GLY A 335 1.36 -3.02 5.86
N ALA A 336 2.31 -2.52 5.06
CA ALA A 336 3.72 -2.47 5.44
C ALA A 336 3.99 -1.56 6.63
N THR A 337 3.23 -0.46 6.75
CA THR A 337 3.35 0.52 7.84
C THR A 337 2.70 0.01 9.13
N TYR A 338 1.43 -0.37 9.05
CA TYR A 338 0.59 -0.63 10.23
C TYR A 338 0.41 -2.10 10.59
N GLY A 339 0.85 -3.01 9.73
CA GLY A 339 0.71 -4.44 9.96
C GLY A 339 -0.65 -5.02 9.57
N VAL A 340 -0.73 -6.35 9.65
CA VAL A 340 -1.92 -7.11 9.28
C VAL A 340 -3.11 -6.82 10.20
N GLU A 341 -2.87 -6.37 11.43
CA GLU A 341 -3.91 -6.06 12.41
C GLU A 341 -4.87 -4.98 11.92
N GLN A 342 -4.40 -4.05 11.08
CA GLN A 342 -5.26 -3.01 10.52
C GLN A 342 -6.15 -3.48 9.38
N ILE A 343 -5.99 -4.71 8.89
CA ILE A 343 -6.84 -5.26 7.83
C ILE A 343 -8.02 -5.99 8.49
N PRO A 344 -9.27 -5.47 8.42
CA PRO A 344 -10.44 -6.09 9.04
C PRO A 344 -10.61 -7.55 8.62
N HIS A 345 -11.00 -8.41 9.56
CA HIS A 345 -11.17 -9.84 9.32
C HIS A 345 -12.10 -10.13 8.13
N GLU A 346 -13.14 -9.31 7.99
CA GLU A 346 -14.18 -9.48 6.97
C GLU A 346 -13.60 -9.28 5.58
N TRP A 347 -12.69 -8.32 5.42
CA TRP A 347 -11.97 -8.12 4.17
C TRP A 347 -11.12 -9.35 3.82
N ARG A 348 -10.49 -9.97 4.83
CA ARG A 348 -9.66 -11.18 4.64
C ARG A 348 -10.48 -12.37 4.16
N VAL A 349 -11.75 -12.47 4.53
CA VAL A 349 -12.60 -13.61 4.13
C VAL A 349 -13.44 -13.33 2.88
N THR A 350 -13.60 -12.07 2.47
CA THR A 350 -14.40 -11.71 1.29
C THR A 350 -13.59 -11.52 0.01
N CYS A 351 -12.30 -11.22 0.13
CA CYS A 351 -11.42 -10.96 -1.01
C CYS A 351 -10.73 -12.25 -1.49
N GLU A 352 -10.70 -12.44 -2.80
CA GLU A 352 -9.96 -13.53 -3.43
C GLU A 352 -8.46 -13.40 -3.18
N GLY A 353 -7.76 -14.53 -3.05
CA GLY A 353 -6.30 -14.57 -2.94
C GLY A 353 -5.74 -14.21 -1.57
N THR A 354 -6.56 -13.84 -0.58
CA THR A 354 -6.09 -13.47 0.78
C THR A 354 -5.35 -14.59 1.50
N LYS A 355 -5.82 -15.84 1.35
CA LYS A 355 -5.13 -17.03 1.89
C LYS A 355 -3.75 -17.23 1.25
N VAL A 356 -3.67 -17.02 -0.07
CA VAL A 356 -2.40 -17.11 -0.81
C VAL A 356 -1.46 -16.00 -0.35
N ALA A 357 -1.94 -14.77 -0.22
CA ALA A 357 -1.16 -13.64 0.26
C ALA A 357 -0.55 -13.88 1.64
N LEU A 358 -1.34 -14.39 2.58
CA LEU A 358 -0.86 -14.76 3.92
C LEU A 358 0.16 -15.90 3.85
N SER A 359 -0.10 -16.94 3.07
CA SER A 359 0.84 -18.06 2.91
C SER A 359 2.17 -17.62 2.29
N VAL A 360 2.14 -16.74 1.29
CA VAL A 360 3.35 -16.21 0.65
C VAL A 360 4.09 -15.27 1.61
N ALA A 361 3.37 -14.44 2.37
CA ALA A 361 3.98 -13.61 3.42
C ALA A 361 4.68 -14.44 4.49
N ASP A 362 4.06 -15.54 4.91
CA ASP A 362 4.64 -16.46 5.89
C ASP A 362 5.90 -17.12 5.35
N ARG A 363 5.88 -17.56 4.09
CA ARG A 363 7.09 -18.06 3.42
C ARG A 363 8.21 -17.01 3.37
N VAL A 364 7.90 -15.76 3.02
CA VAL A 364 8.90 -14.67 3.06
C VAL A 364 9.50 -14.57 4.46
N PHE A 365 8.65 -14.51 5.50
CA PHE A 365 9.13 -14.37 6.86
C PHE A 365 10.02 -15.55 7.30
N GLU A 366 9.60 -16.78 7.00
CA GLU A 366 10.31 -18.00 7.39
C GLU A 366 11.61 -18.19 6.60
N GLU A 367 11.54 -18.12 5.26
CA GLU A 367 12.63 -18.45 4.35
C GLU A 367 13.67 -17.33 4.24
N VAL A 368 13.27 -16.06 4.38
CA VAL A 368 14.18 -14.91 4.25
C VAL A 368 14.71 -14.45 5.61
N TYR A 369 13.83 -14.29 6.59
CA TYR A 369 14.19 -13.67 7.86
C TYR A 369 14.54 -14.70 8.94
N LEU A 370 13.71 -15.72 9.18
CA LEU A 370 14.00 -16.71 10.22
C LEU A 370 15.16 -17.65 9.85
N ALA A 371 15.35 -17.95 8.56
CA ALA A 371 16.46 -18.75 8.08
C ALA A 371 17.82 -18.04 8.17
N ASN A 372 17.85 -16.71 8.39
CA ASN A 372 19.06 -15.91 8.53
C ASN A 372 19.11 -15.20 9.89
N PRO A 373 19.68 -15.83 10.93
CA PRO A 373 19.70 -15.27 12.29
C PRO A 373 20.38 -13.90 12.41
N VAL A 374 21.41 -13.65 11.59
CA VAL A 374 22.14 -12.37 11.58
C VAL A 374 21.24 -11.25 11.05
N LEU A 375 20.51 -11.54 9.97
CA LEU A 375 19.56 -10.60 9.39
C LEU A 375 18.38 -10.35 10.33
N ALA A 376 17.81 -11.41 10.91
CA ALA A 376 16.72 -11.32 11.88
C ALA A 376 17.10 -10.42 13.06
N GLU A 377 18.31 -10.59 13.60
CA GLU A 377 18.80 -9.77 14.70
C GLU A 377 19.06 -8.32 14.27
N SER A 378 19.63 -8.09 13.08
CA SER A 378 19.87 -6.75 12.53
C SER A 378 18.56 -5.96 12.39
N ILE A 379 17.54 -6.57 11.78
CA ILE A 379 16.27 -5.91 11.52
C ILE A 379 15.45 -5.75 12.80
N ALA A 380 15.46 -6.75 13.68
CA ALA A 380 14.82 -6.59 14.97
C ALA A 380 15.42 -5.42 15.75
N ARG A 381 16.69 -5.06 15.57
CA ARG A 381 17.26 -3.84 16.19
C ARG A 381 16.86 -2.55 15.47
N SER A 382 16.55 -2.58 14.18
CA SER A 382 16.11 -1.41 13.42
C SER A 382 14.61 -1.13 13.54
N ILE A 383 13.81 -2.12 13.93
CA ILE A 383 12.37 -1.95 14.13
C ILE A 383 12.11 -1.04 15.32
N SER A 384 11.66 0.17 14.99
CA SER A 384 10.98 1.06 15.93
C SER A 384 9.56 0.53 16.17
N ILE A 385 9.29 0.11 17.40
CA ILE A 385 7.91 -0.04 17.88
C ILE A 385 7.38 1.38 18.09
N PRO A 386 6.29 1.79 17.44
CA PRO A 386 5.63 3.05 17.77
C PRO A 386 5.15 2.96 19.22
N THR A 387 5.78 3.68 20.15
CA THR A 387 5.26 3.80 21.50
C THR A 387 3.97 4.59 21.44
N ARG A 388 2.83 3.93 21.61
CA ARG A 388 1.54 4.62 21.81
C ARG A 388 1.72 5.51 23.05
N PRO A 389 1.53 6.84 22.96
CA PRO A 389 1.67 7.68 24.14
C PRO A 389 0.69 7.21 25.20
N ALA A 390 1.16 7.13 26.45
CA ALA A 390 0.29 6.84 27.58
C ALA A 390 -0.84 7.87 27.58
N ALA A 391 -2.08 7.40 27.70
CA ALA A 391 -3.23 8.30 27.83
C ALA A 391 -2.96 9.28 28.99
N PRO A 392 -3.15 10.60 28.78
CA PRO A 392 -2.97 11.56 29.86
C PRO A 392 -3.87 11.18 31.03
N GLN A 393 -3.28 11.13 32.24
CA GLN A 393 -3.98 10.85 33.50
C GLN A 393 -4.83 12.02 33.96
#